data_AF-A0A853BRT1-F1
#
_entry.id   AF-A0A853BRT1-F1
#
_cell.length_a   1.000
_cell.length_b   1.000
_cell.length_c   1.000
_cell.angle_alpha   90.00
_cell.angle_beta   90.00
_cell.angle_gamma   90.00
#
_symmetry.space_group_name_H-M   'P 1'
#
loop_
_entity.id
_entity.type
_entity.pdbx_description
1 polymer ?
#
loop_
_entity_poly.entity_id
_entity_poly.type
_entity_poly.pdbx_seq_one_letter_code
_entity_poly.pdbx_strand_id
1 'polypeptide(L)'
;MVLRNHRSGANASQVDAGRYPGDDATVDVQIAAVDHLVHAARTRGIDTGLPELLKGLMERAAAAGHGADSFAGVVEVLRAPVEAR
;
A
#
# COMPACT_ATOMS: atom_id res chain seq x y z
N MET A 1 -2.38 13.63 -30.46
CA MET A 1 -2.12 12.60 -29.42
C MET A 1 -1.57 13.32 -28.20
N VAL A 2 -2.44 13.69 -27.27
CA VAL A 2 -2.08 14.45 -26.06
C VAL A 2 -1.61 13.45 -25.01
N LEU A 3 -0.34 13.50 -24.63
CA LEU A 3 0.16 12.85 -23.43
C LEU A 3 -0.57 13.47 -22.25
N ARG A 4 -1.61 12.79 -21.74
CA ARG A 4 -2.23 13.18 -20.47
C ARG A 4 -1.19 12.96 -19.40
N ASN A 5 -0.65 14.06 -18.89
CA ASN A 5 0.20 14.10 -17.72
C ASN A 5 -0.69 13.64 -16.54
N HIS A 6 -0.72 12.33 -16.26
CA HIS A 6 -1.34 11.79 -15.06
C HIS A 6 -0.59 12.41 -13.90
N ARG A 7 -1.26 13.33 -13.19
CA ARG A 7 -0.67 13.97 -12.01
C ARG A 7 -0.59 12.91 -10.93
N SER A 8 0.49 12.11 -10.92
CA SER A 8 0.95 11.39 -9.75
C SER A 8 1.15 12.43 -8.66
N GLY A 9 0.12 12.66 -7.86
CA GLY A 9 0.28 13.44 -6.64
C GLY A 9 1.26 12.65 -5.79
N ALA A 10 2.44 13.21 -5.53
CA ALA A 10 3.41 12.62 -4.60
C ALA A 10 2.65 12.16 -3.34
N ASN A 11 2.88 10.94 -2.86
CA ASN A 11 2.07 10.31 -1.80
C ASN A 11 1.74 11.26 -0.63
N ALA A 12 2.67 12.14 -0.25
CA ALA A 12 2.44 13.20 0.73
C ALA A 12 1.20 14.07 0.42
N SER A 13 1.06 14.56 -0.82
CA SER A 13 -0.11 15.35 -1.24
C SER A 13 -1.44 14.58 -1.20
N GLN A 14 -1.40 13.26 -1.45
CA GLN A 14 -2.59 12.40 -1.33
C GLN A 14 -2.97 12.20 0.14
N VAL A 15 -1.98 11.98 1.00
CA VAL A 15 -2.13 11.88 2.46
C VAL A 15 -2.70 13.17 3.05
N ASP A 16 -2.20 14.32 2.61
CA ASP A 16 -2.69 15.64 3.02
C ASP A 16 -4.12 15.89 2.54
N ALA A 17 -4.45 15.43 1.34
CA ALA A 17 -5.77 15.61 0.73
C ALA A 17 -6.82 14.57 1.21
N GLY A 18 -6.40 13.51 1.91
CA GLY A 18 -7.26 12.39 2.31
C GLY A 18 -7.92 11.68 1.12
N ARG A 19 -7.26 11.65 -0.04
CA ARG A 19 -7.78 11.09 -1.30
C ARG A 19 -6.70 10.28 -2.00
N TYR A 20 -7.02 9.03 -2.31
CA TYR A 20 -6.05 8.01 -2.70
C TYR A 20 -6.35 7.40 -4.08
N PRO A 21 -6.28 8.17 -5.18
CA PRO A 21 -6.58 7.64 -6.51
C PRO A 21 -5.63 6.48 -6.87
N GLY A 22 -6.18 5.28 -7.08
CA GLY A 22 -5.44 4.06 -7.45
C GLY A 22 -4.98 3.99 -8.91
N ASP A 23 -4.78 5.13 -9.58
CA ASP A 23 -4.54 5.22 -11.03
C ASP A 23 -3.23 4.54 -11.49
N ASP A 24 -2.19 4.55 -10.64
CA ASP A 24 -0.87 3.95 -10.94
C ASP A 24 -0.82 2.48 -10.53
N ALA A 25 -1.11 2.19 -9.27
CA ALA A 25 -1.23 0.84 -8.72
C ALA A 25 -2.09 0.87 -7.46
N THR A 26 -2.98 -0.12 -7.33
CA THR A 26 -3.84 -0.26 -6.16
C THR A 26 -3.12 -0.98 -5.01
N VAL A 27 -3.66 -0.90 -3.79
CA VAL A 27 -3.19 -1.69 -2.64
C VAL A 27 -3.28 -3.19 -2.96
N ASP A 28 -4.36 -3.66 -3.57
CA ASP A 28 -4.53 -5.08 -3.93
C ASP A 28 -3.44 -5.59 -4.89
N VAL A 29 -3.06 -4.78 -5.89
CA VAL A 29 -1.96 -5.10 -6.82
C VAL A 29 -0.63 -5.17 -6.07
N GLN A 30 -0.40 -4.27 -5.11
CA GLN A 30 0.81 -4.25 -4.32
C GLN A 30 0.90 -5.41 -3.33
N ILE A 31 -0.21 -5.87 -2.76
CA ILE A 31 -0.27 -7.08 -1.93
C ILE A 31 0.24 -8.28 -2.72
N ALA A 32 -0.25 -8.47 -3.96
CA ALA A 32 0.22 -9.55 -4.83
C ALA A 32 1.71 -9.44 -5.17
N ALA A 33 2.19 -8.21 -5.42
CA ALA A 33 3.61 -7.96 -5.68
C ALA A 33 4.50 -8.31 -4.46
N VAL A 34 4.08 -7.95 -3.25
CA VAL A 34 4.81 -8.27 -2.02
C VAL A 34 4.75 -9.77 -1.71
N ASP A 35 3.65 -10.47 -2.01
CA ASP A 35 3.59 -11.93 -1.88
C ASP A 35 4.64 -12.62 -2.77
N HIS A 36 4.81 -12.17 -4.00
CA HIS A 36 5.87 -12.66 -4.88
C HIS A 36 7.27 -12.35 -4.33
N LEU A 37 7.48 -11.16 -3.76
CA LEU A 37 8.73 -10.78 -3.12
C LEU A 37 9.07 -11.69 -1.93
N VAL A 38 8.10 -11.94 -1.05
CA VAL A 38 8.25 -12.84 0.12
C VAL A 38 8.59 -14.25 -0.34
N HIS A 39 7.89 -14.78 -1.35
CA HIS A 39 8.20 -16.10 -1.90
C HIS A 39 9.63 -16.17 -2.46
N ALA A 40 10.04 -15.18 -3.25
CA ALA A 40 11.38 -15.11 -3.83
C ALA A 40 12.48 -14.95 -2.77
N ALA A 41 12.22 -14.23 -1.67
CA ALA A 41 13.15 -14.06 -0.55
C ALA A 41 13.32 -15.37 0.23
N ARG A 42 12.21 -16.05 0.57
CA ARG A 42 12.24 -17.35 1.28
C ARG A 42 13.03 -18.41 0.52
N THR A 43 12.85 -18.50 -0.80
CA THR A 43 13.60 -19.44 -1.65
C THR A 43 15.12 -19.16 -1.67
N ARG A 44 15.55 -17.98 -1.24
CA ARG A 44 16.96 -17.56 -1.17
C ARG A 44 17.51 -17.48 0.26
N GLY A 45 16.71 -17.87 1.27
CA GLY A 45 17.10 -17.75 2.68
C GLY A 45 17.29 -16.31 3.15
N ILE A 46 16.61 -15.35 2.51
CA ILE A 46 16.62 -13.93 2.90
C ILE A 46 15.52 -13.70 3.91
N ASP A 47 15.79 -12.89 4.95
CA ASP A 47 14.81 -12.50 5.96
C ASP A 47 13.59 -11.80 5.33
N THR A 48 12.39 -12.18 5.75
CA THR A 48 11.12 -11.67 5.23
C THR A 48 10.34 -10.82 6.23
N GLY A 49 10.91 -10.49 7.40
CA GLY A 49 10.17 -9.79 8.45
C GLY A 49 9.62 -8.43 8.02
N LEU A 50 10.43 -7.64 7.31
CA LEU A 50 9.99 -6.33 6.79
C LEU A 50 8.89 -6.43 5.72
N PRO A 51 9.05 -7.20 4.61
CA PRO A 51 8.00 -7.30 3.60
C PRO A 51 6.71 -7.95 4.15
N GLU A 52 6.81 -8.88 5.09
CA GLU A 52 5.62 -9.47 5.74
C GLU A 52 4.89 -8.46 6.63
N LEU A 53 5.62 -7.64 7.40
CA LEU A 53 5.03 -6.54 8.16
C LEU A 53 4.29 -5.56 7.23
N LEU A 54 4.95 -5.16 6.13
CA LEU A 54 4.36 -4.26 5.14
C LEU A 54 3.09 -4.86 4.53
N LYS A 55 3.14 -6.14 4.13
CA LYS A 55 1.96 -6.86 3.62
C LYS A 55 0.81 -6.85 4.61
N GLY A 56 1.09 -7.11 5.90
CA GLY A 56 0.07 -7.06 6.93
C GLY A 56 -0.56 -5.67 7.13
N LEU A 57 0.18 -4.57 6.91
CA LEU A 57 -0.41 -3.22 6.89
C LEU A 57 -1.36 -3.05 5.69
N MET A 58 -0.94 -3.48 4.51
CA MET A 58 -1.72 -3.38 3.27
C MET A 58 -2.99 -4.23 3.32
N GLU A 59 -2.92 -5.46 3.85
CA GLU A 59 -4.09 -6.33 4.02
C GLU A 59 -5.12 -5.70 4.97
N ARG A 60 -4.68 -5.05 6.05
CA ARG A 60 -5.59 -4.29 6.93
C ARG A 60 -6.23 -3.10 6.22
N ALA A 61 -5.48 -2.40 5.37
CA ALA A 61 -6.02 -1.29 4.59
C ALA A 61 -7.07 -1.78 3.59
N ALA A 62 -6.79 -2.88 2.88
CA ALA A 62 -7.75 -3.52 1.99
C ALA A 62 -9.02 -3.95 2.72
N ALA A 63 -8.88 -4.58 3.90
CA ALA A 63 -10.01 -4.97 4.76
C ALA A 63 -10.83 -3.77 5.27
N ALA A 64 -10.20 -2.60 5.42
CA ALA A 64 -10.87 -1.34 5.76
C ALA A 64 -11.52 -0.62 4.55
N GLY A 65 -11.47 -1.22 3.35
CA GLY A 65 -12.10 -0.68 2.14
C GLY A 65 -11.14 0.06 1.20
N HIS A 66 -9.84 0.10 1.49
CA HIS A 66 -8.83 0.81 0.71
C HIS A 66 -8.11 -0.08 -0.32
N GLY A 67 -8.69 -1.22 -0.72
CA GLY A 67 -8.05 -2.15 -1.67
C GLY A 67 -7.80 -1.56 -3.06
N ALA A 68 -8.74 -0.75 -3.53
CA ALA A 68 -8.68 -0.05 -4.82
C ALA A 68 -7.93 1.30 -4.77
N ASP A 69 -7.50 1.72 -3.58
CA ASP A 69 -6.80 2.99 -3.38
C ASP A 69 -5.32 2.86 -3.74
N SER A 70 -4.64 3.99 -3.91
CA SER A 70 -3.17 4.03 -4.04
C SER A 70 -2.48 3.53 -2.76
N PHE A 71 -1.16 3.31 -2.83
CA PHE A 71 -0.36 2.98 -1.65
C PHE A 71 -0.53 3.97 -0.48
N ALA A 72 -0.80 5.25 -0.77
CA ALA A 72 -1.00 6.26 0.26
C ALA A 72 -2.20 5.97 1.18
N GLY A 73 -3.20 5.20 0.72
CA GLY A 73 -4.36 4.77 1.52
C GLY A 73 -3.99 3.90 2.72
N VAL A 74 -2.80 3.29 2.73
CA VAL A 74 -2.28 2.56 3.90
C VAL A 74 -2.14 3.46 5.14
N VAL A 75 -2.06 4.79 4.96
CA VAL A 75 -2.01 5.73 6.10
C VAL A 75 -3.25 5.66 6.99
N GLU A 76 -4.41 5.27 6.46
CA GLU A 76 -5.65 5.22 7.24
C GLU A 76 -5.59 4.17 8.36
N VAL A 77 -4.89 3.05 8.15
CA VAL A 77 -4.68 2.04 9.19
C VAL A 77 -3.54 2.39 10.17
N LEU A 78 -2.72 3.40 9.85
CA LEU A 78 -1.68 3.94 10.73
C LEU A 78 -2.19 5.10 11.58
N ARG A 79 -3.22 5.82 11.10
CA ARG A 79 -3.91 6.89 11.82
C ARG A 79 -4.88 6.37 12.88
N ALA A 80 -5.34 5.12 12.76
CA ALA A 80 -6.17 4.49 13.76
C ALA A 80 -5.51 4.64 15.15
N PRO A 81 -6.21 5.18 16.15
CA PRO A 81 -5.63 5.37 17.47
C PRO A 81 -5.11 4.01 17.96
N VAL A 82 -3.88 3.99 18.48
CA VAL A 82 -3.43 2.87 19.29
C VAL A 82 -4.45 2.79 20.43
N GLU A 83 -5.35 1.81 20.40
CA GLU A 83 -6.22 1.54 21.54
C GLU A 83 -5.31 1.43 22.75
N ALA A 84 -5.40 2.40 23.66
CA ALA A 84 -4.65 2.40 24.89
C ALA A 84 -5.09 1.16 25.67
N ARG A 85 -4.28 0.11 25.60
CA ARG A 85 -4.40 -1.09 26.42
C ARG A 85 -3.83 -0.85 27.80
#